data_AF-D5EJG2-F1
#
_entry.id   AF-D5EJG2-F1
#
_cell.length_a   1.000
_cell.length_b   1.000
_cell.length_c   1.000
_cell.angle_alpha   90.00
_cell.angle_beta   90.00
_cell.angle_gamma   90.00
#
_symmetry.space_group_name_H-M   'P 1'
#
loop_
_entity.id
_entity.type
_entity.pdbx_description
1 polymer ?
#
loop_
_entity_poly.entity_id
_entity_poly.type
_entity_poly.pdbx_seq_one_letter_code
_entity_poly.pdbx_strand_id
1 'polypeptide(L)'
;MKALFQTFLAISSLVLTSTLFAGTEAGKDSARHYKSYPEKYDNKTVSIDCTFVTRINGGPQVDGIAFFVAHTADTDNNMRGGAIVVAVAEADADKLVKKFGNTPEINENARKSTADRVDSKRLRGTFHQLEKGTVYIDLNGDAHETILEKAEAAKGKIRAGDGIPSTSNKGPRGPHPHKKNT
;
A
#
# COMPACT_ATOMS: atom_id res chain seq x y z
N MET A 1 33.80 63.53 -3.01
CA MET A 1 32.58 62.91 -2.45
C MET A 1 32.19 61.75 -3.39
N LYS A 2 32.80 60.56 -3.48
CA LYS A 2 33.36 59.59 -2.51
C LYS A 2 32.46 59.41 -1.29
N ALA A 3 31.91 58.19 -1.17
CA ALA A 3 30.91 57.73 -0.20
C ALA A 3 29.44 58.09 -0.52
N LEU A 4 28.82 57.36 -1.46
CA LEU A 4 27.36 57.11 -1.50
C LEU A 4 26.96 56.03 -2.52
N PHE A 5 27.87 55.09 -2.83
CA PHE A 5 27.65 54.02 -3.83
C PHE A 5 27.96 52.62 -3.29
N GLN A 6 28.03 52.45 -1.97
CA GLN A 6 28.43 51.19 -1.31
C GLN A 6 27.39 50.61 -0.34
N THR A 7 26.14 51.08 -0.36
CA THR A 7 25.07 50.58 0.53
C THR A 7 23.77 50.28 -0.22
N PHE A 8 23.87 49.59 -1.36
CA PHE A 8 22.82 48.67 -1.79
C PHE A 8 23.35 47.26 -1.49
N LEU A 9 23.37 46.87 -0.20
CA LEU A 9 22.46 45.84 0.29
C LEU A 9 22.17 44.80 -0.82
N ALA A 10 23.04 43.82 -1.08
CA ALA A 10 23.18 42.62 -0.26
C ALA A 10 22.01 42.46 0.73
N ILE A 11 21.20 41.41 0.55
CA ILE A 11 20.00 41.02 1.35
C ILE A 11 18.67 41.36 0.66
N SER A 12 18.29 40.49 -0.26
CA SER A 12 16.93 39.93 -0.37
C SER A 12 17.06 38.63 -1.17
N SER A 13 17.89 37.70 -0.69
CA SER A 13 17.37 36.49 -0.03
C SER A 13 16.21 35.89 -0.83
N LEU A 14 16.60 35.01 -1.77
CA LEU A 14 16.02 33.68 -1.89
C LEU A 14 14.48 33.69 -1.85
N VAL A 15 13.86 33.94 -3.00
CA VAL A 15 12.50 33.45 -3.23
C VAL A 15 12.61 31.93 -3.15
N LEU A 16 12.43 31.39 -1.93
CA LEU A 16 12.05 30.01 -1.73
C LEU A 16 10.75 29.89 -2.50
N THR A 17 10.83 29.32 -3.69
CA THR A 17 9.70 28.68 -4.33
C THR A 17 9.27 27.55 -3.41
N SER A 18 8.46 27.89 -2.41
CA SER A 18 7.54 26.96 -1.78
C SER A 18 6.54 26.57 -2.87
N THR A 19 7.01 25.69 -3.76
CA THR A 19 6.15 24.71 -4.38
C THR A 19 5.58 23.92 -3.21
N LEU A 20 4.49 24.44 -2.64
CA LEU A 20 3.51 23.61 -1.98
C LEU A 20 3.11 22.61 -3.05
N PHE A 21 3.83 21.50 -3.11
CA PHE A 21 3.26 20.26 -3.55
C PHE A 21 2.06 20.06 -2.63
N ALA A 22 0.90 20.55 -3.06
CA ALA A 22 -0.38 19.99 -2.68
C ALA A 22 -0.45 18.58 -3.29
N GLY A 23 0.53 17.72 -2.96
CA GLY A 23 0.31 16.29 -2.97
C GLY A 23 -0.68 16.10 -1.84
N THR A 24 -1.94 15.87 -2.21
CA THR A 24 -3.01 15.53 -1.26
C THR A 24 -2.45 14.53 -0.27
N GLU A 25 -2.35 14.94 1.00
CA GLU A 25 -1.91 14.06 2.08
C GLU A 25 -2.71 12.76 1.98
N ALA A 26 -2.05 11.62 2.12
CA ALA A 26 -2.72 10.33 1.96
C ALA A 26 -3.88 10.25 2.96
N GLY A 27 -5.05 9.79 2.53
CA GLY A 27 -6.21 9.65 3.39
C GLY A 27 -5.87 8.78 4.61
N LYS A 28 -6.38 9.17 5.78
CA LYS A 28 -5.97 8.66 7.10
C LYS A 28 -6.13 7.14 7.28
N ASP A 29 -6.92 6.54 6.40
CA ASP A 29 -7.36 5.15 6.40
C ASP A 29 -6.72 4.33 5.26
N SER A 30 -5.71 4.89 4.59
CA SER A 30 -4.99 4.26 3.50
C SER A 30 -3.68 3.60 3.96
N ALA A 31 -3.21 2.59 3.22
CA ALA A 31 -1.89 2.00 3.48
C ALA A 31 -0.75 3.02 3.37
N ARG A 32 -0.85 3.97 2.43
CA ARG A 32 0.12 5.06 2.26
C ARG A 32 0.27 5.90 3.52
N HIS A 33 -0.84 6.27 4.16
CA HIS A 33 -0.82 7.07 5.38
C HIS A 33 -0.08 6.37 6.53
N TYR A 34 -0.42 5.11 6.80
CA TYR A 34 0.23 4.36 7.87
C TYR A 34 1.72 4.12 7.60
N LYS A 35 2.10 3.91 6.33
CA LYS A 35 3.50 3.75 5.91
C LYS A 35 4.32 5.04 5.98
N SER A 36 3.69 6.20 5.94
CA SER A 36 4.38 7.49 6.08
C SER A 36 4.81 7.79 7.52
N TYR A 37 4.15 7.19 8.51
CA TYR A 37 4.42 7.43 9.94
C TYR A 37 4.42 6.12 10.75
N PRO A 38 5.22 5.10 10.36
CA PRO A 38 5.12 3.76 10.93
C PRO A 38 5.38 3.73 12.44
N GLU A 39 6.32 4.55 12.92
CA GLU A 39 6.65 4.68 14.34
C GLU A 39 5.48 5.20 15.21
N LYS A 40 4.54 5.94 14.61
CA LYS A 40 3.35 6.44 15.32
C LYS A 40 2.34 5.32 15.58
N TYR A 41 2.34 4.27 14.76
CA TYR A 41 1.32 3.23 14.75
C TYR A 41 1.82 1.87 15.21
N ASP A 42 3.12 1.70 15.41
CA ASP A 42 3.68 0.45 15.91
C ASP A 42 3.00 0.01 17.22
N ASN A 43 2.58 -1.26 17.25
CA ASN A 43 1.79 -1.90 18.30
C ASN A 43 0.42 -1.25 18.58
N LYS A 44 -0.11 -0.46 17.63
CA LYS A 44 -1.45 0.12 17.74
C LYS A 44 -2.43 -0.56 16.81
N THR A 45 -3.68 -0.69 17.27
CA THR A 45 -4.76 -1.10 16.39
C THR A 45 -5.05 -0.01 15.38
N VAL A 46 -4.96 -0.35 14.10
CA VAL A 46 -5.27 0.52 12.97
C VAL A 46 -6.45 -0.04 12.20
N SER A 47 -7.01 0.75 11.29
CA SER A 47 -8.04 0.27 10.39
C SER A 47 -7.84 0.90 9.02
N ILE A 48 -7.80 0.06 7.99
CA ILE A 48 -7.60 0.46 6.61
C ILE A 48 -8.85 0.18 5.77
N ASP A 49 -9.07 1.00 4.77
CA ASP A 49 -10.13 0.79 3.78
C ASP A 49 -9.61 -0.18 2.70
N CYS A 50 -9.89 -1.47 2.88
CA CYS A 50 -9.39 -2.53 2.02
C CYS A 50 -10.38 -2.85 0.90
N THR A 51 -9.90 -2.92 -0.33
CA THR A 51 -10.69 -3.22 -1.52
C THR A 51 -10.71 -4.71 -1.81
N PHE A 52 -9.54 -5.34 -1.84
CA PHE A 52 -9.37 -6.79 -1.97
C PHE A 52 -8.01 -7.21 -1.41
N VAL A 53 -7.85 -8.52 -1.18
CA VAL A 53 -6.59 -9.09 -0.72
C VAL A 53 -5.97 -9.99 -1.78
N THR A 54 -4.64 -10.07 -1.87
CA THR A 54 -3.97 -11.04 -2.73
C THR A 54 -3.05 -11.89 -1.88
N ARG A 55 -3.25 -13.20 -1.88
CA ARG A 55 -2.37 -14.11 -1.14
C ARG A 55 -0.98 -14.08 -1.77
N ILE A 56 0.06 -14.02 -0.94
CA ILE A 56 1.45 -14.11 -1.40
C ILE A 56 1.76 -15.60 -1.62
N ASN A 57 1.81 -16.07 -2.87
CA ASN A 57 1.95 -17.50 -3.23
C ASN A 57 3.28 -18.12 -2.75
N GLY A 58 3.26 -19.37 -2.25
CA GLY A 58 4.47 -20.17 -2.01
C GLY A 58 4.54 -21.20 -0.86
N GLY A 59 3.44 -21.62 -0.21
CA GLY A 59 3.53 -22.63 0.88
C GLY A 59 4.08 -22.06 2.20
N PRO A 60 4.23 -22.90 3.26
CA PRO A 60 3.93 -22.56 4.64
C PRO A 60 4.49 -21.20 5.03
N GLN A 61 3.52 -20.35 5.23
CA GLN A 61 3.71 -19.01 5.68
C GLN A 61 4.15 -19.12 7.14
N VAL A 62 5.20 -18.39 7.51
CA VAL A 62 5.93 -18.47 8.80
C VAL A 62 5.13 -19.20 9.88
N ASP A 63 5.45 -20.48 10.13
CA ASP A 63 4.84 -21.37 11.12
C ASP A 63 3.30 -21.23 11.29
N GLY A 64 2.57 -21.28 10.17
CA GLY A 64 1.10 -21.25 10.17
C GLY A 64 0.49 -19.86 9.99
N ILE A 65 1.27 -18.86 9.54
CA ILE A 65 0.82 -17.46 9.39
C ILE A 65 0.65 -17.01 7.94
N ALA A 66 -0.58 -17.11 7.43
CA ALA A 66 -1.20 -16.31 6.37
C ALA A 66 -0.69 -14.88 6.03
N PHE A 67 0.22 -14.64 5.11
CA PHE A 67 0.51 -13.33 4.48
C PHE A 67 -0.33 -13.06 3.22
N PHE A 68 -0.90 -11.86 3.21
CA PHE A 68 -1.68 -11.28 2.13
C PHE A 68 -1.23 -9.85 1.85
N VAL A 69 -1.35 -9.42 0.60
CA VAL A 69 -1.31 -8.01 0.24
C VAL A 69 -2.72 -7.47 0.34
N ALA A 70 -2.99 -6.56 1.28
CA ALA A 70 -4.22 -5.80 1.29
C ALA A 70 -4.07 -4.58 0.39
N HIS A 71 -4.89 -4.52 -0.65
CA HIS A 71 -5.00 -3.34 -1.51
C HIS A 71 -6.00 -2.39 -0.85
N THR A 72 -5.63 -1.11 -0.75
CA THR A 72 -6.41 -0.12 -0.01
C THR A 72 -6.92 0.99 -0.91
N ALA A 73 -8.02 1.61 -0.50
CA ALA A 73 -8.55 2.85 -1.05
C ALA A 73 -8.09 4.03 -0.20
N ASP A 74 -7.93 5.18 -0.85
CA ASP A 74 -7.86 6.49 -0.21
C ASP A 74 -9.21 7.14 -0.48
N THR A 75 -10.16 6.90 0.44
CA THR A 75 -11.55 7.34 0.31
C THR A 75 -11.68 8.86 0.45
N ASP A 76 -10.81 9.49 1.24
CA ASP A 76 -10.73 10.94 1.41
C ASP A 76 -10.40 11.65 0.08
N ASN A 77 -9.49 11.06 -0.71
CA ASN A 77 -9.06 11.63 -2.00
C ASN A 77 -9.68 10.94 -3.23
N ASN A 78 -10.54 9.94 -3.04
CA ASN A 78 -11.08 9.07 -4.09
C ASN A 78 -10.01 8.43 -5.01
N MET A 79 -8.95 7.89 -4.40
CA MET A 79 -7.81 7.30 -5.12
C MET A 79 -7.47 5.90 -4.60
N ARG A 80 -6.44 5.27 -5.19
CA ARG A 80 -5.79 4.10 -4.57
C ARG A 80 -4.99 4.52 -3.34
N GLY A 81 -5.27 3.85 -2.22
CA GLY A 81 -4.61 4.05 -0.93
C GLY A 81 -3.26 3.35 -0.79
N GLY A 82 -2.82 2.64 -1.83
CA GLY A 82 -1.62 1.80 -1.80
C GLY A 82 -1.91 0.40 -1.29
N ALA A 83 -0.86 -0.33 -0.90
CA ALA A 83 -0.97 -1.69 -0.39
C ALA A 83 -0.14 -1.87 0.87
N ILE A 84 -0.57 -2.78 1.75
CA ILE A 84 0.15 -3.17 2.95
C ILE A 84 0.00 -4.67 3.19
N VAL A 85 1.03 -5.28 3.75
CA VAL A 85 0.99 -6.71 4.08
C VAL A 85 0.15 -6.94 5.33
N VAL A 86 -0.66 -8.00 5.28
CA VAL A 86 -1.52 -8.45 6.36
C VAL A 86 -1.13 -9.87 6.71
N ALA A 87 -0.87 -10.10 8.00
CA ALA A 87 -0.62 -11.39 8.59
C ALA A 87 -1.89 -11.91 9.28
N VAL A 88 -2.20 -13.19 9.08
CA VAL A 88 -3.36 -13.87 9.67
C VAL A 88 -2.98 -15.33 9.93
N ALA A 89 -3.62 -16.00 10.89
CA ALA A 89 -3.48 -17.44 11.01
C ALA A 89 -3.96 -18.15 9.73
N GLU A 90 -3.27 -19.22 9.32
CA GLU A 90 -3.60 -20.00 8.12
C GLU A 90 -5.05 -20.53 8.17
N ALA A 91 -5.54 -20.89 9.36
CA ALA A 91 -6.92 -21.34 9.58
C ALA A 91 -7.98 -20.26 9.26
N ASP A 92 -7.60 -18.99 9.25
CA ASP A 92 -8.47 -17.85 8.96
C ASP A 92 -8.24 -17.26 7.56
N ALA A 93 -7.27 -17.78 6.79
CA ALA A 93 -6.94 -17.31 5.45
C ALA A 93 -8.16 -17.33 4.50
N ASP A 94 -8.94 -18.41 4.52
CA ASP A 94 -10.13 -18.54 3.67
C ASP A 94 -11.25 -17.59 4.08
N LYS A 95 -11.38 -17.29 5.38
CA LYS A 95 -12.35 -16.30 5.88
C LYS A 95 -11.98 -14.91 5.40
N LEU A 96 -10.68 -14.59 5.38
CA LEU A 96 -10.19 -13.31 4.88
C LEU A 96 -10.53 -13.13 3.39
N VAL A 97 -10.22 -14.14 2.57
CA VAL A 97 -10.55 -14.14 1.14
C VAL A 97 -12.05 -14.05 0.90
N LYS A 98 -12.87 -14.78 1.67
CA LYS A 98 -14.33 -14.71 1.57
C LYS A 98 -14.88 -13.32 1.90
N LYS A 99 -14.26 -12.61 2.85
CA LYS A 99 -14.72 -11.28 3.28
C LYS A 99 -14.35 -10.18 2.29
N PHE A 100 -13.10 -10.18 1.81
CA PHE A 100 -12.56 -9.08 1.01
C PHE A 100 -12.43 -9.39 -0.49
N GLY A 101 -12.61 -10.64 -0.91
CA GLY A 101 -12.34 -11.06 -2.29
C GLY A 101 -10.84 -11.15 -2.58
N ASN A 102 -10.49 -11.85 -3.67
CA ASN A 102 -9.10 -12.06 -4.10
C ASN A 102 -8.73 -11.39 -5.43
N THR A 103 -9.67 -10.67 -6.02
CA THR A 103 -9.52 -9.97 -7.29
C THR A 103 -10.08 -8.56 -7.14
N PRO A 104 -9.54 -7.58 -7.86
CA PRO A 104 -10.17 -6.26 -7.91
C PRO A 104 -11.58 -6.42 -8.47
N GLU A 105 -12.58 -5.94 -7.73
CA GLU A 105 -13.93 -5.78 -8.28
C GLU A 105 -13.86 -4.72 -9.38
N ILE A 106 -13.70 -5.16 -10.63
CA ILE A 106 -13.81 -4.28 -11.79
C ILE A 106 -15.30 -4.08 -12.02
N ASN A 107 -15.85 -3.03 -11.42
CA ASN A 107 -17.21 -2.62 -11.72
C ASN A 107 -17.23 -2.13 -13.18
N GLU A 108 -17.74 -2.91 -14.13
CA GLU A 108 -17.73 -2.55 -15.56
C GLU A 108 -18.51 -1.24 -15.84
N ASN A 109 -19.40 -0.87 -14.93
CA ASN A 109 -20.14 0.40 -14.95
C ASN A 109 -19.30 1.61 -14.50
N ALA A 110 -18.19 1.40 -13.77
CA ALA A 110 -17.28 2.46 -13.31
C ALA A 110 -16.47 3.13 -14.40
N ARG A 111 -16.47 2.57 -15.62
CA ARG A 111 -15.91 3.26 -16.78
C ARG A 111 -16.79 4.40 -17.29
N LYS A 112 -18.05 4.49 -16.88
CA LYS A 112 -19.04 5.45 -17.41
C LYS A 112 -19.45 6.55 -16.44
N SER A 113 -19.16 6.41 -15.15
CA SER A 113 -19.58 7.35 -14.10
C SER A 113 -18.35 7.93 -13.40
N THR A 114 -18.20 9.24 -13.47
CA THR A 114 -17.13 10.02 -12.81
C THR A 114 -17.26 10.04 -11.28
N ALA A 115 -18.16 9.25 -10.70
CA ALA A 115 -18.51 9.25 -9.28
C ALA A 115 -18.51 7.85 -8.64
N ASP A 116 -17.80 6.89 -9.23
CA ASP A 116 -17.76 5.52 -8.69
C ASP A 116 -16.79 5.45 -7.51
N ARG A 117 -17.37 5.50 -6.31
CA ARG A 117 -16.70 5.19 -5.06
C ARG A 117 -16.05 3.82 -5.20
N VAL A 118 -14.77 3.74 -4.86
CA VAL A 118 -14.09 2.46 -4.74
C VAL A 118 -14.74 1.71 -3.58
N ASP A 119 -15.51 0.66 -3.89
CA ASP A 119 -16.10 -0.21 -2.87
C ASP A 119 -14.96 -0.80 -2.02
N SER A 120 -14.98 -0.45 -0.74
CA SER A 120 -13.97 -0.86 0.23
C SER A 120 -14.64 -1.29 1.53
N LYS A 121 -13.99 -2.21 2.22
CA LYS A 121 -14.42 -2.77 3.50
C LYS A 121 -13.34 -2.47 4.53
N ARG A 122 -13.78 -2.20 5.76
CA ARG A 122 -12.85 -1.94 6.86
C ARG A 122 -12.09 -3.21 7.25
N LEU A 123 -10.77 -3.17 7.15
CA LEU A 123 -9.85 -4.18 7.67
C LEU A 123 -9.13 -3.59 8.89
N ARG A 124 -9.29 -4.22 10.04
CA ARG A 124 -8.78 -3.78 11.34
C ARG A 124 -7.81 -4.82 11.88
N GLY A 125 -6.69 -4.36 12.43
CA GLY A 125 -5.67 -5.20 13.04
C GLY A 125 -4.61 -4.36 13.74
N THR A 126 -3.62 -5.00 14.34
CA THR A 126 -2.49 -4.35 15.01
C THR A 126 -1.38 -4.07 14.00
N PHE A 127 -0.95 -2.82 13.91
CA PHE A 127 0.14 -2.42 13.03
C PHE A 127 1.48 -2.73 13.69
N HIS A 128 2.38 -3.36 12.97
CA HIS A 128 3.70 -3.70 13.45
C HIS A 128 4.79 -3.25 12.47
N GLN A 129 5.88 -2.77 13.04
CA GLN A 129 7.10 -2.46 12.33
C GLN A 129 8.21 -3.43 12.73
N LEU A 130 8.69 -4.26 11.80
CA LEU A 130 9.83 -5.16 12.08
C LEU A 130 11.15 -4.41 12.07
N GLU A 131 11.32 -3.54 11.07
CA GLU A 131 12.49 -2.70 10.89
C GLU A 131 12.09 -1.48 10.06
N LYS A 132 13.02 -0.53 9.88
CA LYS A 132 12.76 0.66 9.08
C LYS A 132 12.29 0.28 7.68
N GLY A 133 11.06 0.66 7.33
CA GLY A 133 10.46 0.40 6.02
C GLY A 133 9.82 -0.97 5.82
N THR A 134 9.85 -1.87 6.81
CA THR A 134 9.18 -3.19 6.73
C THR A 134 8.05 -3.24 7.76
N VAL A 135 6.82 -3.13 7.28
CA VAL A 135 5.61 -3.04 8.13
C VAL A 135 4.52 -4.01 7.69
N TYR A 136 3.68 -4.40 8.62
CA TYR A 136 2.52 -5.26 8.34
C TYR A 136 1.40 -5.05 9.37
N ILE A 137 0.22 -5.58 9.08
CA ILE A 137 -0.92 -5.61 10.00
C ILE A 137 -1.16 -7.05 10.45
N ASP A 138 -1.14 -7.31 11.75
CA ASP A 138 -1.63 -8.57 12.34
C ASP A 138 -3.13 -8.45 12.61
N LEU A 139 -3.95 -9.29 11.97
CA LEU A 139 -5.41 -9.20 12.12
C LEU A 139 -5.92 -9.65 13.48
N ASN A 140 -5.27 -10.65 14.08
CA ASN A 140 -5.78 -11.32 15.27
C ASN A 140 -4.88 -11.10 16.50
N GLY A 141 -3.64 -10.63 16.30
CA GLY A 141 -2.64 -10.45 17.35
C GLY A 141 -1.81 -11.71 17.62
N ASP A 142 -2.16 -12.83 16.98
CA ASP A 142 -1.52 -14.13 17.20
C ASP A 142 -0.30 -14.36 16.28
N ALA A 143 -0.10 -13.51 15.27
CA ALA A 143 0.95 -13.70 14.28
C ALA A 143 2.27 -13.04 14.69
N HIS A 144 2.20 -11.97 15.50
CA HIS A 144 3.36 -11.12 15.77
C HIS A 144 4.54 -11.86 16.39
N GLU A 145 4.30 -12.65 17.43
CA GLU A 145 5.36 -13.39 18.14
C GLU A 145 6.06 -14.39 17.20
N THR A 146 5.27 -15.18 16.47
CA THR A 146 5.76 -16.15 15.48
C THR A 146 6.54 -15.47 14.34
N ILE A 147 6.11 -14.28 13.92
CA ILE A 147 6.83 -13.48 12.92
C ILE A 147 8.18 -12.99 13.47
N LEU A 148 8.26 -12.57 14.73
CA LEU A 148 9.52 -12.13 15.34
C LEU A 148 10.52 -13.29 15.46
N GLU A 149 10.07 -14.48 15.84
CA GLU A 149 10.92 -15.68 15.91
C GLU A 149 11.55 -16.04 14.56
N LYS A 150 10.88 -15.70 13.45
CA LYS A 150 11.32 -15.97 12.08
C LYS A 150 11.48 -14.69 11.26
N ALA A 151 11.94 -13.61 11.89
CA ALA A 151 11.95 -12.26 11.31
C ALA A 151 12.56 -12.21 9.89
N GLU A 152 13.69 -12.88 9.65
CA GLU A 152 14.35 -12.87 8.34
C GLU A 152 13.50 -13.51 7.23
N ALA A 153 12.81 -14.61 7.52
CA ALA A 153 11.90 -15.25 6.57
C ALA A 153 10.67 -14.36 6.30
N ALA A 154 10.13 -13.73 7.36
CA ALA A 154 8.99 -12.83 7.27
C ALA A 154 9.31 -11.57 6.46
N LYS A 155 10.49 -10.96 6.66
CA LYS A 155 10.95 -9.75 5.94
C LYS A 155 10.90 -9.93 4.43
N GLY A 156 11.37 -11.07 3.93
CA GLY A 156 11.34 -11.38 2.49
C GLY A 156 9.92 -11.38 1.91
N LYS A 157 8.94 -11.90 2.68
CA LYS A 157 7.53 -11.94 2.27
C LYS A 157 6.85 -10.58 2.38
N ILE A 158 7.13 -9.84 3.45
CA ILE A 158 6.56 -8.49 3.66
C ILE A 158 7.02 -7.54 2.56
N ARG A 159 8.33 -7.53 2.25
CA ARG A 159 8.88 -6.71 1.15
C ARG A 159 8.28 -7.06 -0.21
N ALA A 160 7.99 -8.34 -0.47
CA ALA A 160 7.34 -8.76 -1.72
C ALA A 160 5.91 -8.24 -1.84
N GLY A 161 5.19 -8.15 -0.71
CA GLY A 161 3.82 -7.65 -0.66
C GLY A 161 3.69 -6.13 -0.58
N ASP A 162 4.79 -5.41 -0.30
CA ASP A 162 4.84 -3.95 -0.29
C ASP A 162 4.78 -3.31 -1.69
N GLY A 163 4.92 -4.12 -2.74
CA GLY A 163 4.82 -3.69 -4.12
C GLY A 163 3.41 -3.23 -4.47
N ILE A 164 3.25 -1.95 -4.80
CA ILE A 164 2.22 -1.51 -5.75
C ILE A 164 2.24 -2.51 -6.91
N PRO A 165 1.11 -3.11 -7.33
CA PRO A 165 1.12 -4.08 -8.41
C PRO A 165 1.90 -3.48 -9.57
N SER A 166 3.04 -4.10 -9.88
CA SER A 166 3.75 -3.81 -11.10
C SER A 166 2.73 -4.07 -12.20
N THR A 167 2.16 -2.99 -12.75
CA THR A 167 1.66 -3.00 -14.10
C THR A 167 2.88 -3.26 -14.96
N SER A 168 3.29 -4.53 -14.99
CA SER A 168 3.96 -5.08 -16.13
C SER A 168 2.99 -4.84 -17.27
N ASN A 169 3.24 -3.74 -17.97
CA ASN A 169 2.88 -3.57 -19.36
C ASN A 169 3.32 -4.85 -20.06
N LYS A 170 2.44 -5.84 -20.11
CA LYS A 170 2.39 -6.73 -21.27
C LYS A 170 1.98 -5.80 -22.38
N GLY A 171 2.99 -5.23 -23.05
CA GLY A 171 2.83 -4.56 -24.32
C GLY A 171 2.00 -5.43 -25.26
N PRO A 172 1.41 -4.83 -26.30
CA PRO A 172 0.50 -5.53 -27.20
C PRO A 172 1.16 -6.83 -27.64
N ARG A 173 0.48 -7.96 -27.34
CA ARG A 173 0.83 -9.27 -27.89
C ARG A 173 0.98 -9.09 -29.39
N GLY A 174 2.19 -9.33 -29.89
CA GLY A 174 2.47 -9.33 -31.31
C GLY A 174 1.47 -10.24 -32.05
N PRO A 175 1.21 -9.96 -33.34
CA PRO A 175 0.19 -10.66 -34.09
C PRO A 175 0.45 -12.16 -34.11
N HIS A 176 -0.56 -12.94 -33.75
CA HIS A 176 -0.58 -14.39 -33.91
C HIS A 176 -0.27 -14.75 -35.37
N PRO A 177 0.64 -15.70 -35.66
CA PRO A 177 0.78 -16.22 -37.01
C PRO A 177 -0.48 -17.01 -37.36
N HIS A 178 -1.15 -16.54 -38.40
CA HIS A 178 -2.28 -17.22 -39.02
C HIS A 178 -1.80 -18.60 -39.51
N LYS A 179 -2.35 -19.66 -38.94
CA LYS A 179 -2.25 -21.01 -39.52
C LYS A 179 -2.97 -20.95 -40.88
N LYS A 180 -2.23 -21.08 -41.98
CA LYS A 180 -2.82 -21.41 -43.28
C LYS A 180 -3.18 -22.89 -43.23
N ASN A 181 -4.48 -23.18 -43.29
CA ASN A 181 -4.95 -24.47 -43.77
C ASN A 181 -5.14 -24.34 -45.29
N THR A 182 -4.78 -25.43 -45.98
CA THR A 182 -4.83 -25.70 -47.43
C THR A 182 -3.85 -24.92 -48.31
#